data_AF-A0A846HZ05-F1
#
_entry.id   AF-A0A846HZ05-F1
#
_cell.length_a   1.000
_cell.length_b   1.000
_cell.length_c   1.000
_cell.angle_alpha   90.00
_cell.angle_beta   90.00
_cell.angle_gamma   90.00
#
_symmetry.space_group_name_H-M   'P 1'
#
loop_
_entity.id
_entity.type
_entity.pdbx_description
1 polymer ?
#
loop_
_entity_poly.entity_id
_entity_poly.type
_entity_poly.pdbx_seq_one_letter_code
_entity_poly.pdbx_strand_id
1 'polypeptide(L)'
;MLKAKPTHSLINPYPKLPFDSSARELSSKLGKPSLRLLPQHALTEELIFYRKRVSGIQVRFEFHFHRGGLFYAKRVYRNPTDKDCYLIIDNIRKKYLGETDFDPESDKIIDAQGNELMISRNQHLSIDYLYAQGPAFGMIRDWIDEKTIRLPLPPLLGSLSFPGGSLR
;
A
#
# COMPACT_ATOMS: atom_id res chain seq x y z
N MET A 1 -31.85 -6.71 23.17
CA MET A 1 -30.53 -7.35 23.00
C MET A 1 -30.09 -7.20 21.54
N LEU A 2 -29.13 -6.31 21.24
CA LEU A 2 -28.54 -6.18 19.90
C LEU A 2 -27.52 -7.31 19.73
N LYS A 3 -27.82 -8.29 18.87
CA LYS A 3 -26.85 -9.34 18.50
C LYS A 3 -25.67 -8.68 17.79
N ALA A 4 -24.49 -8.72 18.41
CA ALA A 4 -23.25 -8.28 17.78
C ALA A 4 -23.04 -9.09 16.50
N LYS A 5 -22.98 -8.42 15.35
CA LYS A 5 -22.65 -9.07 14.07
C LYS A 5 -21.23 -9.64 14.17
N PRO A 6 -20.95 -10.84 13.62
CA PRO A 6 -19.64 -11.46 13.75
C PRO A 6 -18.56 -10.55 13.19
N THR A 7 -17.52 -10.34 13.99
CA THR A 7 -16.32 -9.54 13.74
C THR A 7 -15.56 -9.95 12.46
N HIS A 8 -15.90 -11.11 11.87
CA HIS A 8 -15.30 -11.66 10.64
C HIS A 8 -15.38 -10.75 9.40
N SER A 9 -16.29 -9.78 9.36
CA SER A 9 -16.38 -8.84 8.22
C SER A 9 -15.28 -7.77 8.19
N LEU A 10 -14.51 -7.60 9.28
CA LEU A 10 -13.37 -6.67 9.33
C LEU A 10 -12.17 -7.09 8.48
N ILE A 11 -12.06 -8.39 8.19
CA ILE A 11 -10.79 -9.07 8.41
C ILE A 11 -10.09 -9.52 7.12
N ASN A 12 -10.78 -9.58 5.99
CA ASN A 12 -10.09 -9.91 4.74
C ASN A 12 -9.62 -8.63 4.05
N PRO A 13 -8.31 -8.29 4.06
CA PRO A 13 -7.80 -7.04 3.50
C PRO A 13 -8.15 -6.91 2.02
N TYR A 14 -8.16 -8.04 1.31
CA TYR A 14 -8.53 -8.18 -0.09
C TYR A 14 -9.43 -9.41 -0.27
N PRO A 15 -10.48 -9.37 -1.12
CA PRO A 15 -11.11 -10.61 -1.59
C PRO A 15 -10.03 -11.57 -2.12
N LYS A 16 -10.29 -12.88 -2.20
CA LYS A 16 -9.40 -13.84 -2.88
C LYS A 16 -9.30 -13.48 -4.37
N LEU A 17 -8.53 -12.45 -4.67
CA LEU A 17 -8.30 -11.86 -5.97
C LEU A 17 -6.78 -11.87 -6.12
N PRO A 18 -6.25 -12.82 -6.91
CA PRO A 18 -4.84 -12.86 -7.24
C PRO A 18 -4.40 -11.53 -7.85
N PHE A 19 -3.12 -11.18 -7.68
CA PHE A 19 -2.49 -10.25 -8.62
C PHE A 19 -2.64 -10.79 -10.06
N ASP A 20 -2.54 -9.90 -11.05
CA ASP A 20 -2.88 -10.13 -12.46
C ASP A 20 -4.36 -10.33 -12.77
N SER A 21 -5.24 -10.35 -11.76
CA SER A 21 -6.68 -10.32 -12.02
C SER A 21 -7.07 -9.06 -12.80
N SER A 22 -8.02 -9.18 -13.70
CA SER A 22 -8.56 -8.07 -14.48
C SER A 22 -9.50 -7.18 -13.67
N ALA A 23 -9.69 -5.93 -14.13
CA ALA A 23 -10.69 -5.01 -13.61
C ALA A 23 -12.12 -5.58 -13.61
N ARG A 24 -12.42 -6.40 -14.62
CA ARG A 24 -13.71 -7.10 -14.76
C ARG A 24 -13.89 -8.14 -13.66
N GLU A 25 -12.87 -8.95 -13.39
CA GLU A 25 -12.92 -9.95 -12.31
C GLU A 25 -13.04 -9.28 -10.94
N LEU A 26 -12.30 -8.20 -10.68
CA LEU A 26 -12.45 -7.39 -9.48
C LEU A 26 -13.91 -6.92 -9.31
N SER A 27 -14.50 -6.35 -10.36
CA SER A 27 -15.88 -5.83 -10.34
C SER A 27 -16.91 -6.94 -10.17
N SER A 28 -16.68 -8.12 -10.75
CA SER A 28 -17.55 -9.28 -10.56
C SER A 28 -17.60 -9.76 -9.10
N LYS A 29 -16.48 -9.64 -8.37
CA LYS A 29 -16.36 -10.07 -6.97
C LYS A 29 -16.78 -8.98 -5.98
N LEU A 30 -16.51 -7.70 -6.27
CA LEU A 30 -16.76 -6.60 -5.33
C LEU A 30 -18.02 -5.78 -5.60
N GLY A 31 -18.66 -5.99 -6.76
CA GLY A 31 -19.80 -5.23 -7.24
C GLY A 31 -19.39 -3.99 -8.02
N LYS A 32 -20.32 -3.04 -8.17
CA LYS A 32 -20.08 -1.79 -8.90
C LYS A 32 -19.08 -0.90 -8.14
N PRO A 33 -18.04 -0.37 -8.80
CA PRO A 33 -17.10 0.56 -8.16
C PRO A 33 -17.75 1.91 -7.85
N SER A 34 -17.21 2.60 -6.84
CA SER A 34 -17.61 3.97 -6.51
C SER A 34 -17.07 4.98 -7.53
N LEU A 35 -15.89 4.72 -8.07
CA LEU A 35 -15.25 5.52 -9.10
C LEU A 35 -14.31 4.64 -9.91
N ARG A 36 -14.24 4.90 -11.22
CA ARG A 36 -13.29 4.29 -12.15
C ARG A 36 -12.64 5.42 -12.93
N LEU A 37 -11.32 5.46 -12.92
CA LEU A 37 -10.53 6.44 -13.66
C LEU A 37 -9.66 5.69 -14.68
N LEU A 38 -9.44 6.31 -15.83
CA LEU A 38 -8.44 5.91 -16.81
C LEU A 38 -7.29 6.92 -16.70
N PRO A 39 -6.38 6.74 -15.72
CA PRO A 39 -5.28 7.68 -15.51
C PRO A 39 -4.39 7.80 -16.75
N GLN A 40 -3.87 9.00 -16.99
CA GLN A 40 -2.92 9.30 -18.06
C GLN A 40 -1.45 9.06 -17.64
N HIS A 41 -1.21 8.31 -16.57
CA HIS A 41 0.15 8.05 -16.10
C HIS A 41 0.69 6.76 -16.72
N ALA A 42 1.98 6.73 -17.06
CA ALA A 42 2.65 5.62 -17.74
C ALA A 42 2.58 4.24 -17.03
N LEU A 43 2.12 4.21 -15.78
CA LEU A 43 2.29 3.06 -14.89
C LEU A 43 0.97 2.43 -14.44
N THR A 44 -0.09 3.24 -14.38
CA THR A 44 -1.45 2.77 -14.10
C THR A 44 -2.28 3.13 -15.31
N GLU A 45 -2.87 2.13 -15.97
CA GLU A 45 -3.77 2.33 -17.11
C GLU A 45 -5.23 2.46 -16.63
N GLU A 46 -5.54 1.83 -15.50
CA GLU A 46 -6.86 1.88 -14.91
C GLU A 46 -6.77 1.90 -13.38
N LEU A 47 -7.57 2.79 -12.77
CA LEU A 47 -7.66 2.98 -11.32
C LEU A 47 -9.11 2.83 -10.86
N ILE A 48 -9.36 1.91 -9.94
CA ILE A 48 -10.71 1.61 -9.46
C ILE A 48 -10.80 1.85 -7.95
N PHE A 49 -11.83 2.58 -7.55
CA PHE A 49 -12.11 2.86 -6.14
C PHE A 49 -13.41 2.23 -5.67
N TYR A 50 -13.36 1.71 -4.44
CA TYR A 50 -14.55 1.34 -3.68
C TYR A 50 -14.56 2.07 -2.34
N ARG A 51 -15.74 2.44 -1.88
CA ARG A 51 -15.96 2.93 -0.51
C ARG A 51 -16.96 2.01 0.18
N LYS A 52 -16.58 1.44 1.32
CA LYS A 52 -17.45 0.57 2.13
C LYS A 52 -17.35 0.96 3.60
N ARG A 53 -18.36 0.59 4.39
CA ARG A 53 -18.27 0.58 5.85
C ARG A 53 -17.97 -0.83 6.31
N VAL A 54 -16.93 -0.98 7.12
CA VAL A 54 -16.47 -2.25 7.66
C VAL A 54 -16.44 -2.12 9.18
N SER A 55 -17.37 -2.81 9.86
CA SER A 55 -17.62 -2.66 11.30
C SER A 55 -17.66 -1.21 11.79
N GLY A 56 -18.40 -0.36 11.08
CA GLY A 56 -18.57 1.05 11.43
C GLY A 56 -17.47 1.97 10.90
N ILE A 57 -16.29 1.44 10.56
CA ILE A 57 -15.17 2.23 10.02
C ILE A 57 -15.38 2.46 8.53
N GLN A 58 -15.17 3.68 8.05
CA GLN A 58 -15.17 3.96 6.62
C GLN A 58 -13.85 3.51 6.00
N VAL A 59 -13.95 2.66 4.98
CA VAL A 59 -12.79 2.09 4.28
C VAL A 59 -12.85 2.47 2.81
N ARG A 60 -11.75 3.02 2.31
CA ARG A 60 -11.51 3.22 0.88
C ARG A 60 -10.60 2.10 0.37
N PHE A 61 -10.99 1.48 -0.73
CA PHE A 61 -10.14 0.57 -1.49
C PHE A 61 -9.79 1.26 -2.80
N GLU A 62 -8.56 1.05 -3.24
CA GLU A 62 -7.97 1.66 -4.41
C GLU A 62 -7.14 0.57 -5.11
N PHE A 63 -7.46 0.28 -6.37
CA PHE A 63 -6.89 -0.83 -7.13
C PHE A 63 -6.30 -0.30 -8.43
N HIS A 64 -5.02 -0.57 -8.66
CA HIS A 64 -4.26 -0.11 -9.80
C HIS A 64 -3.99 -1.27 -10.75
N PHE A 65 -4.33 -1.05 -12.01
CA PHE A 65 -4.16 -2.01 -13.08
C PHE A 65 -3.17 -1.49 -14.11
N HIS A 66 -2.36 -2.42 -14.61
CA HIS A 66 -1.48 -2.25 -15.76
C HIS A 66 -1.76 -3.41 -16.73
N ARG A 67 -1.19 -3.42 -17.95
CA ARG A 67 -1.46 -4.41 -19.03
C ARG A 67 -1.54 -5.88 -18.59
N GLY A 68 -0.84 -6.28 -17.53
CA GLY A 68 -0.86 -7.63 -16.95
C GLY A 68 -1.97 -7.91 -15.92
N GLY A 69 -2.75 -6.90 -15.52
CA GLY A 69 -3.81 -6.97 -14.51
C GLY A 69 -3.50 -6.15 -13.26
N LEU A 70 -4.13 -6.54 -12.15
CA LEU A 70 -3.95 -5.90 -10.85
C LEU A 70 -2.50 -6.06 -10.39
N PHE A 71 -1.81 -4.95 -10.14
CA PHE A 71 -0.43 -4.99 -9.63
C PHE A 71 -0.28 -4.29 -8.27
N TYR A 72 -1.22 -3.43 -7.89
CA TYR A 72 -1.17 -2.75 -6.60
C TYR A 72 -2.59 -2.49 -6.07
N ALA A 73 -2.74 -2.69 -4.77
CA ALA A 73 -3.97 -2.41 -4.06
C ALA A 73 -3.66 -1.64 -2.77
N LYS A 74 -4.46 -0.63 -2.49
CA LYS A 74 -4.38 0.19 -1.29
C LYS A 74 -5.71 0.15 -0.56
N ARG A 75 -5.64 0.02 0.76
CA ARG A 75 -6.77 0.11 1.66
C ARG A 75 -6.50 1.18 2.70
N VAL A 76 -7.44 2.12 2.85
CA VAL A 76 -7.32 3.23 3.80
C VAL A 76 -8.52 3.21 4.73
N TYR A 77 -8.25 3.10 6.03
CA TYR A 77 -9.24 3.20 7.09
C TYR A 77 -9.28 4.63 7.59
N ARG A 78 -10.44 5.27 7.50
CA ARG A 78 -10.63 6.64 7.99
C ARG A 78 -11.01 6.61 9.45
N ASN A 79 -10.23 7.34 10.25
CA ASN A 79 -10.43 7.55 11.69
C ASN A 79 -10.62 6.23 12.48
N PRO A 80 -9.75 5.23 12.32
CA PRO A 80 -9.78 4.04 13.17
C PRO A 80 -9.41 4.43 14.61
N THR A 81 -10.00 3.77 15.60
CA THR A 81 -9.49 3.85 16.98
C THR A 81 -8.20 3.03 17.11
N ASP A 82 -7.42 3.24 18.17
CA ASP A 82 -6.21 2.44 18.41
C ASP A 82 -6.53 0.94 18.54
N LYS A 83 -7.68 0.63 19.15
CA LYS A 83 -8.19 -0.75 19.23
C LYS A 83 -8.49 -1.31 17.85
N ASP A 84 -9.09 -0.53 16.96
CA ASP A 84 -9.33 -0.95 15.58
C ASP A 84 -8.03 -1.19 14.83
N CYS A 85 -7.06 -0.28 14.96
CA CYS A 85 -5.73 -0.41 14.37
C CYS A 85 -5.06 -1.71 14.81
N TYR A 86 -5.02 -1.96 16.12
CA TYR A 86 -4.46 -3.18 16.68
C TYR A 86 -5.12 -4.43 16.09
N LEU A 87 -6.46 -4.48 16.09
CA LEU A 87 -7.22 -5.61 15.56
C LEU A 87 -6.99 -5.82 14.06
N ILE A 88 -6.96 -4.74 13.28
CA ILE A 88 -6.71 -4.82 11.83
C ILE A 88 -5.33 -5.39 11.56
N ILE A 89 -4.32 -4.91 12.28
CA ILE A 89 -2.93 -5.31 12.07
C ILE A 89 -2.69 -6.75 12.54
N ASP A 90 -3.19 -7.12 13.72
CA ASP A 90 -3.15 -8.49 14.23
C ASP A 90 -3.76 -9.49 13.22
N ASN A 91 -4.89 -9.12 12.61
CA ASN A 91 -5.53 -9.95 11.60
C ASN A 91 -4.71 -10.10 10.32
N ILE A 92 -4.05 -9.03 9.86
CA ILE A 92 -3.15 -9.09 8.70
C ILE A 92 -1.99 -10.02 9.02
N ARG A 93 -1.37 -9.86 10.20
CA ARG A 93 -0.26 -10.72 10.65
C ARG A 93 -0.68 -12.19 10.65
N LYS A 94 -1.79 -12.53 11.30
CA LYS A 94 -2.32 -13.90 11.32
C LYS A 94 -2.57 -14.47 9.92
N LYS A 95 -3.04 -13.63 9.00
CA LYS A 95 -3.32 -14.04 7.62
C LYS A 95 -2.06 -14.32 6.80
N TYR A 96 -1.01 -13.50 6.94
CA TYR A 96 0.16 -13.54 6.05
C TYR A 96 1.41 -14.16 6.66
N LEU A 97 1.55 -14.13 7.98
CA LEU A 97 2.72 -14.63 8.72
C LEU A 97 2.42 -15.91 9.52
N GLY A 98 1.15 -16.25 9.74
CA GLY A 98 0.77 -17.39 10.57
C GLY A 98 1.29 -17.23 12.00
N GLU A 99 2.17 -18.16 12.43
CA GLU A 99 2.83 -18.15 13.75
C GLU A 99 4.25 -17.54 13.72
N THR A 100 4.68 -16.98 12.59
CA THR A 100 6.01 -16.40 12.46
C THR A 100 6.12 -15.09 13.25
N ASP A 101 7.23 -14.92 13.96
CA ASP A 101 7.52 -13.69 14.71
C ASP A 101 7.52 -12.47 13.78
N PHE A 102 6.79 -11.43 14.19
CA PHE A 102 6.72 -10.15 13.51
C PHE A 102 7.53 -9.13 14.29
N ASP A 103 8.47 -8.47 13.64
CA ASP A 103 9.12 -7.29 14.19
C ASP A 103 8.10 -6.13 14.28
N PRO A 104 7.70 -5.69 15.48
CA PRO A 104 6.74 -4.59 15.68
C PRO A 104 7.15 -3.30 14.97
N GLU A 105 8.45 -3.11 14.76
CA GLU A 105 9.06 -1.94 14.10
C GLU A 105 9.07 -2.07 12.57
N SER A 106 8.90 -3.29 12.03
CA SER A 106 8.81 -3.52 10.59
C SER A 106 7.37 -3.30 10.11
N ASP A 107 7.11 -2.13 9.54
CA ASP A 107 5.85 -1.84 8.84
C ASP A 107 5.66 -2.65 7.53
N LYS A 108 6.59 -3.57 7.19
CA LYS A 108 6.58 -4.38 5.97
C LYS A 108 6.37 -5.88 6.30
N ILE A 109 5.51 -6.52 5.51
CA ILE A 109 5.24 -7.97 5.51
C ILE A 109 5.44 -8.49 4.09
N ILE A 110 6.15 -9.61 3.94
CA ILE A 110 6.28 -10.32 2.65
C ILE A 110 5.41 -11.57 2.73
N ASP A 111 4.51 -11.76 1.76
CA ASP A 111 3.68 -12.97 1.72
C ASP A 111 4.43 -14.19 1.14
N ALA A 112 3.80 -15.35 1.16
CA ALA A 112 4.40 -16.60 0.67
C ALA A 112 4.73 -16.57 -0.84
N GLN A 113 4.17 -15.63 -1.60
CA GLN A 113 4.39 -15.42 -3.02
C GLN A 113 5.43 -14.31 -3.28
N GLY A 114 6.01 -13.71 -2.23
CA GLY A 114 6.98 -12.64 -2.34
C GLY A 114 6.37 -11.26 -2.61
N ASN A 115 5.05 -11.09 -2.46
CA ASN A 115 4.41 -9.78 -2.56
C ASN A 115 4.56 -9.01 -1.26
N GLU A 116 4.54 -7.69 -1.36
CA GLU A 116 4.86 -6.82 -0.24
C GLU A 116 3.60 -6.11 0.28
N LEU A 117 3.31 -6.30 1.56
CA LEU A 117 2.37 -5.46 2.30
C LEU A 117 3.14 -4.43 3.11
N MET A 118 2.74 -3.18 3.03
CA MET A 118 3.26 -2.09 3.85
C MET A 118 2.10 -1.50 4.66
N ILE A 119 2.30 -1.33 5.94
CA ILE A 119 1.32 -0.78 6.88
C ILE A 119 1.81 0.61 7.27
N SER A 120 0.97 1.64 7.18
CA SER A 120 1.33 2.99 7.62
C SER A 120 0.31 3.49 8.63
N ARG A 121 0.80 3.98 9.77
CA ARG A 121 0.01 4.51 10.88
C ARG A 121 0.24 6.01 11.05
N ASN A 122 -0.17 6.79 10.05
CA ASN A 122 -0.17 8.24 10.13
C ASN A 122 -1.54 8.73 10.62
N GLN A 123 -2.06 9.83 10.08
CA GLN A 123 -3.43 10.33 10.35
C GLN A 123 -4.54 9.30 10.02
N HIS A 124 -4.21 8.31 9.19
CA HIS A 124 -5.06 7.18 8.83
C HIS A 124 -4.22 5.91 8.87
N LEU A 125 -4.87 4.77 9.10
CA LEU A 125 -4.26 3.47 8.86
C LEU A 125 -4.38 3.16 7.36
N SER A 126 -3.25 3.02 6.68
CA SER A 126 -3.21 2.48 5.31
C SER A 126 -2.49 1.15 5.26
N ILE A 127 -2.97 0.30 4.36
CA ILE A 127 -2.33 -0.95 3.97
C ILE A 127 -2.15 -0.88 2.47
N ASP A 128 -0.91 -0.98 2.05
CA ASP A 128 -0.46 -0.94 0.68
C ASP A 128 -0.01 -2.35 0.34
N TYR A 129 -0.48 -2.94 -0.76
CA TYR A 129 -0.17 -4.31 -1.16
C TYR A 129 0.27 -4.35 -2.62
N LEU A 130 1.50 -4.79 -2.83
CA LEU A 130 2.22 -4.63 -4.09
C LEU A 130 2.65 -5.98 -4.65
N TYR A 131 2.39 -6.17 -5.94
CA TYR A 131 2.92 -7.29 -6.69
C TYR A 131 4.39 -7.07 -7.04
N ALA A 132 5.29 -7.39 -6.11
CA ALA A 132 6.72 -7.09 -6.23
C ALA A 132 7.44 -7.84 -7.35
N GLN A 133 6.88 -8.96 -7.83
CA GLN A 133 7.43 -9.73 -8.94
C GLN A 133 6.72 -9.44 -10.28
N GLY A 134 5.70 -8.58 -10.27
CA GLY A 134 4.89 -8.29 -11.45
C GLY A 134 5.61 -7.41 -12.47
N PRO A 135 5.19 -7.45 -13.75
CA PRO A 135 5.79 -6.65 -14.82
C PRO A 135 5.70 -5.14 -14.55
N ALA A 136 4.63 -4.69 -13.86
CA ALA A 136 4.48 -3.30 -13.46
C ALA A 136 5.56 -2.85 -12.46
N PHE A 137 6.04 -3.74 -11.58
CA PHE A 137 7.07 -3.40 -10.60
C PHE A 137 8.43 -3.15 -11.27
N GLY A 138 8.78 -3.92 -12.30
CA GLY A 138 9.96 -3.65 -13.13
C GLY A 138 9.93 -2.23 -13.69
N MET A 139 8.79 -1.81 -14.25
CA MET A 139 8.62 -0.44 -14.77
C MET A 139 8.70 0.64 -13.68
N ILE A 140 8.20 0.37 -12.47
CA ILE A 140 8.34 1.28 -11.32
C ILE A 140 9.81 1.46 -10.97
N ARG A 141 10.56 0.36 -10.85
CA ARG A 141 11.98 0.39 -10.52
C ARG A 141 12.76 1.16 -11.58
N ASP A 142 12.56 0.83 -12.85
CA ASP A 142 13.26 1.48 -13.96
C ASP A 142 12.94 2.99 -14.03
N TRP A 143 11.69 3.39 -13.74
CA TRP A 143 11.31 4.81 -13.65
C TRP A 143 11.94 5.55 -12.46
N ILE A 144 12.03 4.89 -11.30
CA ILE A 144 12.71 5.44 -10.13
C ILE A 144 14.19 5.62 -10.43
N ASP A 145 14.84 4.62 -11.04
CA ASP A 145 16.26 4.67 -11.40
C ASP A 145 16.51 5.81 -12.40
N GLU A 146 15.67 5.95 -13.42
CA GLU A 146 15.78 7.05 -14.40
C GLU A 146 15.64 8.43 -13.76
N LYS A 147 14.77 8.59 -12.76
CA LYS A 147 14.60 9.86 -12.05
C LYS A 147 15.68 10.13 -11.00
N THR A 148 16.22 9.09 -10.38
CA THR A 148 17.31 9.20 -9.40
C THR A 148 18.60 9.64 -10.10
N ILE A 149 18.84 9.16 -11.33
CA ILE A 149 19.97 9.58 -12.17
C ILE A 149 19.86 11.05 -12.63
N ARG A 150 18.65 11.64 -12.65
CA ARG A 150 18.39 13.01 -13.14
C ARG A 150 18.36 14.08 -12.04
N LEU A 151 18.48 13.72 -10.77
CA LEU A 151 18.68 14.71 -9.71
C LEU A 151 20.18 15.01 -9.59
N PRO A 152 20.67 16.23 -9.91
CA PRO A 152 22.06 16.55 -9.68
C PRO A 152 22.33 16.40 -8.18
N LEU A 153 23.39 15.65 -7.84
CA LEU A 153 23.91 15.63 -6.48
C LEU A 153 24.07 17.10 -6.04
N PRO A 154 23.61 17.48 -4.83
CA PRO A 154 23.94 18.80 -4.31
C PRO A 154 25.46 18.93 -4.36
N PRO A 155 26.00 20.06 -4.83
CA PRO A 155 27.44 20.25 -4.84
C PRO A 155 27.92 19.99 -3.41
N LEU A 156 28.83 19.02 -3.26
CA LEU A 156 29.55 18.83 -2.02
C LEU A 156 30.10 20.20 -1.67
N LEU A 157 29.61 20.79 -0.57
CA LEU A 157 30.13 22.04 -0.05
C LEU A 157 31.63 21.82 0.13
N GLY A 158 32.39 22.34 -0.84
CA GLY A 158 33.83 22.38 -0.80
C GLY A 158 34.20 23.03 0.52
N SER A 159 35.08 22.34 1.24
CA SER A 159 35.80 22.84 2.42
C SER A 159 35.91 24.36 2.39
N LEU A 160 35.17 25.03 3.28
CA LEU A 160 35.40 26.43 3.62
C LEU A 160 36.77 26.51 4.29
N SER A 161 37.81 26.68 3.48
CA SER A 161 39.10 27.17 3.93
C SER A 161 38.92 28.62 4.36
N PHE A 162 38.82 28.84 5.67
CA PHE A 162 38.91 30.17 6.26
C PHE A 162 40.36 30.67 6.14
N PRO A 163 40.62 31.83 5.52
CA PRO A 163 41.93 32.46 5.57
C PRO A 163 42.14 33.08 6.95
N GLY A 164 43.40 33.07 7.39
CA GLY A 164 43.82 33.29 8.77
C GLY A 164 43.35 34.58 9.43
N GLY A 165 43.10 34.47 10.73
CA GLY A 165 43.02 35.56 11.68
C GLY A 165 43.92 35.25 12.88
N SER A 166 45.14 35.77 12.84
CA SER A 166 46.05 35.82 13.99
C SER A 166 45.49 36.79 15.02
N LEU A 167 45.29 36.35 16.27
CA LEU A 167 45.20 37.23 17.42
C LEU A 167 46.27 36.81 18.43
N ARG A 168 47.17 37.76 18.69
CA ARG A 168 47.98 37.83 19.90
C ARG A 168 47.10 38.21 21.08
#